data_AF-A0ABD1EC24-F1
#
_entry.id   AF-A0ABD1EC24-F1
#
_cell.length_a   1.000
_cell.length_b   1.000
_cell.length_c   1.000
_cell.angle_alpha   90.00
_cell.angle_beta   90.00
_cell.angle_gamma   90.00
#
_symmetry.space_group_name_H-M   'P 1'
#
loop_
_entity.id
_entity.type
_entity.pdbx_description
1 polymer ?
#
loop_
_entity_poly.entity_id
_entity_poly.type
_entity_poly.pdbx_seq_one_letter_code
_entity_poly.pdbx_strand_id
1 'polypeptide(L)'
;MDLYAANNLPIYPKCCHSRKPYLPFQCTSQLSPRDVKEFHTAFYKNKQKKEQGMFILSHCDSKDPKRHRKRKDTNNRLKSCITSYQVKTCDGLMISVCRQTFQDIL
;
A
#
# COMPACT_ATOMS: atom_id res chain seq x y z
N MET A 1 8.18 4.93 24.74
CA MET A 1 8.05 5.60 23.43
C MET A 1 8.46 4.59 22.38
N ASP A 2 7.49 3.94 21.74
CA ASP A 2 7.77 2.89 20.77
C ASP A 2 8.25 3.53 19.46
N LEU A 3 9.56 3.54 19.27
CA LEU A 3 10.20 3.93 18.01
C LEU A 3 10.03 2.74 17.04
N TYR A 4 9.18 2.90 16.02
CA TYR A 4 9.12 1.94 14.92
C TYR A 4 10.36 2.14 14.05
N ALA A 5 11.42 1.39 14.33
CA ALA A 5 12.61 1.30 13.49
C ALA A 5 12.51 0.09 12.56
N ALA A 6 13.15 0.18 11.39
CA ALA A 6 13.27 -0.95 10.47
C ALA A 6 14.12 -2.04 11.12
N ASN A 7 13.50 -3.17 11.46
CA ASN A 7 14.23 -4.32 12.00
C ASN A 7 14.84 -5.19 10.89
N ASN A 8 14.35 -5.05 9.65
CA ASN A 8 14.71 -5.87 8.50
C ASN A 8 14.84 -5.03 7.23
N LEU A 9 15.54 -5.58 6.24
CA LEU A 9 15.58 -5.03 4.89
C LEU A 9 14.20 -5.13 4.22
N PRO A 10 13.84 -4.18 3.33
CA PRO A 10 12.58 -4.25 2.62
C PRO A 10 12.54 -5.48 1.71
N ILE A 11 11.41 -6.17 1.71
CA ILE A 11 11.23 -7.37 0.89
C ILE A 11 10.68 -6.93 -0.46
N TYR A 12 11.40 -7.27 -1.53
CA TYR A 12 10.91 -7.00 -2.88
C TYR A 12 9.65 -7.83 -3.16
N PRO A 13 8.59 -7.22 -3.71
CA PRO A 13 7.33 -7.92 -3.94
C PRO A 13 7.49 -9.12 -4.87
N LYS A 14 6.98 -10.26 -4.42
CA LYS A 14 6.93 -11.52 -5.20
C LYS A 14 5.53 -11.82 -5.74
N CYS A 15 4.60 -10.87 -5.62
CA CYS A 15 3.19 -11.14 -5.91
C CYS A 15 2.92 -11.19 -7.42
N CYS A 16 2.13 -12.17 -7.87
CA CYS A 16 1.85 -12.38 -9.31
C CYS A 16 0.67 -11.57 -9.86
N HIS A 17 0.33 -10.44 -9.24
CA HIS A 17 -0.87 -9.66 -9.60
C HIS A 17 -0.79 -9.05 -11.02
N SER A 18 0.41 -8.85 -11.54
CA SER A 18 0.69 -8.37 -12.90
C SER A 18 0.18 -9.31 -14.02
N ARG A 19 -0.17 -10.56 -13.71
CA ARG A 19 -0.64 -11.56 -14.69
C ARG A 19 -2.16 -11.57 -14.90
N LYS A 20 -2.91 -10.74 -14.16
CA LYS A 20 -4.39 -10.71 -14.21
C LYS A 20 -4.85 -9.39 -14.83
N PRO A 21 -5.38 -9.38 -16.07
CA PRO A 21 -5.76 -8.15 -16.78
C PRO A 21 -6.88 -7.35 -16.07
N TYR A 22 -7.62 -7.99 -15.17
CA TYR A 22 -8.68 -7.38 -14.36
C TYR A 22 -8.20 -6.83 -13.00
N LEU A 23 -6.91 -6.96 -12.66
CA LEU A 23 -6.34 -6.40 -11.44
C LEU A 23 -5.41 -5.23 -11.81
N PRO A 24 -5.71 -4.00 -11.37
CA PRO A 24 -4.95 -2.80 -11.76
C PRO A 24 -3.60 -2.67 -11.02
N PHE A 25 -3.12 -3.75 -10.38
CA PHE A 25 -1.94 -3.69 -9.52
C PHE A 25 -0.66 -3.95 -10.31
N GLN A 26 0.31 -3.05 -10.19
CA GLN A 26 1.57 -3.04 -10.95
C GLN A 26 2.78 -3.41 -10.08
N CYS A 27 2.53 -4.17 -9.01
CA CYS A 27 3.46 -4.46 -7.92
C CYS A 27 4.87 -4.91 -8.36
N THR A 28 4.97 -5.71 -9.42
CA THR A 28 6.25 -6.26 -9.91
C THR A 28 6.61 -5.80 -11.31
N SER A 29 5.65 -5.18 -12.03
CA SER A 29 5.85 -4.78 -13.43
C SER A 29 6.44 -3.38 -13.56
N GLN A 30 6.19 -2.51 -12.57
CA GLN A 30 6.65 -1.11 -12.61
C GLN A 30 7.46 -0.70 -11.38
N LEU A 31 7.48 -1.51 -10.32
CA LEU A 31 8.21 -1.16 -9.10
C LEU A 31 9.66 -1.63 -9.18
N SER A 32 10.62 -0.72 -9.18
CA SER A 32 12.04 -1.10 -9.17
C SER A 32 12.54 -1.41 -7.75
N PRO A 33 13.61 -2.22 -7.59
CA PRO A 33 14.24 -2.42 -6.29
C PRO A 33 14.74 -1.12 -5.65
N ARG A 34 15.11 -0.14 -6.48
CA ARG A 34 15.49 1.20 -6.02
C ARG A 34 14.30 1.91 -5.38
N ASP A 35 13.14 1.89 -6.02
CA ASP A 35 11.91 2.49 -5.49
C ASP A 35 11.51 1.87 -4.15
N VAL A 36 11.60 0.54 -4.04
CA VAL A 36 11.35 -0.19 -2.79
C VAL A 36 12.27 0.29 -1.67
N LYS A 37 13.56 0.41 -1.94
CA LYS A 37 14.55 0.86 -0.96
C LYS A 37 14.32 2.30 -0.54
N GLU A 38 14.10 3.21 -1.49
CA GLU A 38 13.86 4.63 -1.23
C GLU A 38 12.57 4.83 -0.43
N PHE A 39 11.50 4.12 -0.80
CA PHE A 39 10.22 4.19 -0.10
C PHE A 39 10.33 3.71 1.35
N HIS A 40 10.97 2.56 1.57
CA HIS A 40 11.23 2.02 2.91
C HIS A 40 12.07 2.98 3.75
N THR A 41 13.15 3.51 3.15
CA THR A 41 14.03 4.48 3.82
C THR A 41 13.26 5.76 4.18
N ALA A 42 12.40 6.25 3.27
CA ALA A 42 11.59 7.45 3.50
C ALA A 42 10.58 7.26 4.63
N PHE A 43 9.97 6.07 4.74
CA PHE A 43 9.05 5.74 5.83
C PHE A 43 9.77 5.73 7.20
N TYR A 44 10.94 5.09 7.29
CA TYR A 44 11.70 4.97 8.54
C TYR A 44 12.61 6.15 8.87
N LYS A 45 12.76 7.12 7.95
CA LYS A 45 13.48 8.37 8.20
C LYS A 45 12.96 9.05 9.47
N ASN A 46 11.64 8.98 9.67
CA ASN A 46 10.96 9.50 10.83
C ASN A 46 10.55 8.35 11.75
N LYS A 47 11.01 8.39 13.01
CA LYS A 47 10.71 7.34 14.01
C LYS A 47 9.43 7.60 14.81
N GLN A 48 8.81 8.76 14.62
CA GLN A 48 7.58 9.12 15.31
C GLN A 48 6.38 8.40 14.68
N LYS A 49 5.65 7.64 15.50
CA LYS A 49 4.44 6.90 15.06
C LYS A 49 3.43 7.78 14.32
N LYS A 50 3.27 9.03 14.76
CA LYS A 50 2.36 10.00 14.12
C LYS A 50 2.78 10.29 12.68
N GLU A 51 4.07 10.54 12.46
CA GLU A 51 4.61 10.90 11.14
C GLU A 51 4.58 9.71 10.19
N GLN A 52 4.89 8.51 10.67
CA GLN A 52 4.73 7.27 9.92
C GLN A 52 3.27 7.01 9.55
N GLY A 53 2.34 7.24 10.48
CA GLY A 53 0.90 7.16 10.19
C GLY A 53 0.47 8.13 9.08
N MET A 54 0.93 9.38 9.14
CA MET A 54 0.69 10.36 8.07
C MET A 54 1.32 9.94 6.73
N PHE A 55 2.51 9.34 6.76
CA PHE A 55 3.16 8.80 5.56
C PHE A 55 2.34 7.66 4.93
N ILE A 56 1.78 6.75 5.72
CA ILE A 56 0.90 5.69 5.20
C ILE A 56 -0.34 6.31 4.56
N LEU A 57 -0.96 7.30 5.23
CA LEU A 57 -2.17 7.95 4.74
C LEU A 57 -1.93 8.73 3.43
N SER A 58 -0.77 9.36 3.25
CA SER A 58 -0.45 10.05 1.98
C SER A 58 -0.26 9.11 0.79
N HIS A 59 -0.05 7.82 1.07
CA HIS A 59 0.14 6.76 0.08
C HIS A 59 -1.06 5.80 -0.01
N CYS A 60 -2.14 6.08 0.72
CA CYS A 60 -3.40 5.35 0.66
C CYS A 60 -4.49 6.28 0.14
N ASP A 61 -5.23 5.82 -0.86
CA ASP A 61 -6.45 6.48 -1.32
C ASP A 61 -7.65 5.64 -0.87
N SER A 62 -8.71 6.31 -0.40
CA SER A 62 -9.89 5.70 0.17
C SER A 62 -11.10 6.21 -0.58
N LYS A 63 -11.83 5.30 -1.22
CA LYS A 63 -13.02 5.63 -2.01
C LYS A 63 -14.23 4.92 -1.46
N ASP A 64 -15.31 5.68 -1.34
CA ASP A 64 -16.62 5.09 -1.06
C ASP A 64 -17.05 4.21 -2.25
N PRO A 65 -17.58 3.01 -1.99
CA PRO A 65 -18.03 2.14 -3.04
C PRO A 65 -19.19 2.78 -3.80
N LYS A 66 -19.01 2.95 -5.12
CA LYS A 66 -19.98 3.57 -6.05
C LYS A 66 -21.38 2.94 -6.04
N ARG A 67 -21.53 1.72 -5.50
CA ARG A 67 -22.81 1.03 -5.35
C ARG A 67 -22.83 0.28 -4.02
N HIS A 68 -23.67 0.73 -3.09
CA HIS A 68 -24.09 -0.10 -1.98
C HIS A 68 -24.99 -1.22 -2.51
N ARG A 69 -24.44 -2.42 -2.69
CA ARG A 69 -25.28 -3.59 -2.98
C ARG A 69 -26.18 -3.84 -1.77
N LYS A 70 -27.50 -3.69 -1.92
CA LYS A 70 -28.48 -4.20 -0.95
C LYS A 70 -28.25 -5.70 -0.84
N ARG A 71 -27.82 -6.18 0.33
CA ARG A 71 -27.64 -7.61 0.59
C ARG A 71 -28.96 -8.18 1.10
N LYS A 72 -29.41 -9.30 0.52
CA LYS A 72 -30.36 -10.20 1.17
C LYS A 72 -29.63 -10.78 2.39
N ASP A 73 -30.24 -10.67 3.55
CA ASP A 73 -29.78 -11.03 4.91
C ASP A 73 -28.47 -11.79 5.07
N THR A 74 -27.59 -11.24 5.91
CA THR A 74 -26.92 -11.89 7.06
C THR A 74 -25.68 -11.09 7.47
N ASN A 75 -25.79 -10.43 8.62
CA ASN A 75 -24.74 -10.27 9.64
C ASN A 75 -23.29 -9.99 9.20
N ASN A 76 -23.05 -9.12 8.21
CA ASN A 76 -21.69 -8.75 7.83
C ASN A 76 -21.57 -7.24 7.68
N ARG A 77 -20.88 -6.62 8.67
CA ARG A 77 -20.54 -5.20 8.72
C ARG A 77 -20.04 -4.72 7.36
N LEU A 78 -20.64 -3.63 6.88
CA LEU A 78 -20.30 -2.92 5.66
C LEU A 78 -18.77 -2.80 5.51
N LYS A 79 -18.20 -3.28 4.39
CA LYS A 79 -16.96 -2.69 3.88
C LYS A 79 -17.34 -1.32 3.31
N SER A 80 -17.35 -0.32 4.18
CA SER A 80 -17.78 1.05 3.89
C SER A 80 -16.80 1.79 2.99
N CYS A 81 -15.57 1.30 2.83
CA CYS A 81 -14.51 1.98 2.10
C CYS A 81 -13.65 0.97 1.33
N ILE A 82 -13.26 1.36 0.11
CA ILE A 82 -12.25 0.68 -0.70
C ILE A 82 -10.95 1.46 -0.58
N THR A 83 -9.93 0.86 0.05
CA THR A 83 -8.60 1.44 0.15
C THR A 83 -7.70 0.91 -0.96
N SER A 84 -7.09 1.81 -1.72
CA SER A 84 -6.01 1.53 -2.67
C SER A 84 -4.67 2.00 -2.11
N TYR A 85 -3.63 1.21 -2.32
CA TYR A 85 -2.28 1.46 -1.83
C TYR A 85 -1.38 1.87 -2.99
N GLN A 86 -0.57 2.89 -2.78
CA GLN A 86 0.29 3.45 -3.81
C GLN A 86 1.72 3.59 -3.29
N VAL A 87 2.70 3.33 -4.14
CA VAL A 87 4.12 3.56 -3.85
C VAL A 87 4.63 4.61 -4.80
N LYS A 88 5.29 5.64 -4.27
CA LYS A 88 5.92 6.68 -5.06
C LYS A 88 7.27 6.18 -5.59
N THR A 89 7.48 6.22 -6.89
CA THR A 89 8.77 5.93 -7.52
C THR A 89 9.74 7.08 -7.37
N CYS A 90 11.02 6.81 -7.62
CA CYS A 90 12.07 7.83 -7.72
C CYS A 90 11.73 8.88 -8.79
N ASP A 91 11.06 8.46 -9.87
CA ASP A 91 10.62 9.33 -10.97
C ASP A 91 9.37 10.16 -10.62
N GLY A 92 8.83 9.98 -9.42
CA GLY A 92 7.68 10.72 -8.90
C GLY A 92 6.31 10.16 -9.30
N LEU A 93 6.26 9.01 -9.96
CA LEU A 93 5.01 8.33 -10.33
C LEU A 93 4.44 7.56 -9.14
N MET A 94 3.11 7.55 -9.00
CA MET A 94 2.42 6.77 -7.97
C MET A 94 1.94 5.44 -8.57
N ILE A 95 2.57 4.35 -8.18
CA ILE A 95 2.25 3.00 -8.66
C ILE A 95 1.25 2.35 -7.70
N SER A 96 0.12 1.89 -8.24
CA SER A 96 -0.84 1.12 -7.44
C SER A 96 -0.33 -0.29 -7.15
N VAL A 97 -0.22 -0.62 -5.87
CA VAL A 97 0.24 -1.93 -5.38
C VAL A 97 -0.85 -2.62 -4.56
N CYS A 98 -0.72 -3.94 -4.41
CA CYS A 98 -1.59 -4.67 -3.50
C CYS A 98 -1.21 -4.38 -2.05
N ARG A 99 -2.14 -4.63 -1.13
CA ARG A 99 -1.92 -4.46 0.32
C ARG A 99 -0.70 -5.21 0.82
N GLN A 100 -0.51 -6.46 0.40
CA GLN A 100 0.59 -7.30 0.86
C GLN A 100 1.94 -6.68 0.48
N THR A 101 2.10 -6.31 -0.79
CA THR A 101 3.31 -5.62 -1.27
C THR A 101 3.57 -4.33 -0.51
N PHE A 102 2.53 -3.53 -0.27
CA PHE A 102 2.67 -2.31 0.50
C PHE A 102 3.21 -2.58 1.91
N GLN A 103 2.73 -3.65 2.57
CA GLN A 103 3.19 -4.05 3.90
C GLN A 103 4.59 -4.67 3.89
N ASP A 104 4.96 -5.43 2.87
CA ASP A 104 6.28 -6.07 2.76
C ASP A 104 7.43 -5.05 2.55
N ILE A 105 7.10 -3.87 2.02
CA ILE A 105 8.06 -2.78 1.79
C ILE A 105 8.22 -1.91 3.05
N LEU A 106 7.20 -1.82 3.91
CA LEU A 106 7.26 -1.13 5.20
C LEU A 106 7.94 -2.04 6.22
#